data_AF-A0A967EZM0-F1
#
_entry.id   AF-A0A967EZM0-F1
#
_cell.length_a   1.000
_cell.length_b   1.000
_cell.length_c   1.000
_cell.angle_alpha   90.00
_cell.angle_beta   90.00
_cell.angle_gamma   90.00
#
_symmetry.space_group_name_H-M   'P 1'
#
loop_
_entity.id
_entity.type
_entity.pdbx_description
1 polymer ?
#
loop_
_entity_poly.entity_id
_entity_poly.type
_entity_poly.pdbx_seq_one_letter_code
_entity_poly.pdbx_strand_id
1 'polypeptide(L)'
;MKNLTLAGYAPLATICAHWRVTSGTARSLLAPRSVRIIRRSGRAFVSWLDIWRLEGLLAPPLEAFDALRKPLLRREEVAARYGIGQRTALRWMSNGELPTIRLSPRILRLRESDLDRLDDLQLDRDDVA
;
A
#
# COMPACT_ATOMS: atom_id res chain seq x y z
N MET A 1 -19.37 16.34 2.08
CA MET A 1 -19.25 14.86 1.97
C MET A 1 -19.32 14.38 0.50
N LYS A 2 -18.45 14.88 -0.41
CA LYS A 2 -18.50 14.55 -1.86
C LYS A 2 -17.28 13.77 -2.38
N ASN A 3 -16.31 13.41 -1.52
CA ASN A 3 -15.00 12.89 -1.96
C ASN A 3 -14.95 11.35 -2.12
N LEU A 4 -15.99 10.62 -1.68
CA LEU A 4 -15.97 9.16 -1.62
C LEU A 4 -16.19 8.48 -2.98
N THR A 5 -16.81 9.16 -3.94
CA THR A 5 -17.12 8.62 -5.28
C THR A 5 -15.92 8.62 -6.22
N LEU A 6 -14.94 9.53 -6.03
CA LEU A 6 -13.75 9.66 -6.89
C LEU A 6 -12.73 8.53 -6.70
N ALA A 7 -12.66 7.95 -5.50
CA ALA A 7 -11.77 6.83 -5.23
C ALA A 7 -12.16 5.60 -6.07
N GLY A 8 -13.46 5.41 -6.31
CA GLY A 8 -14.00 4.39 -7.18
C GLY A 8 -13.84 2.96 -6.66
N TYR A 9 -14.21 2.02 -7.52
CA TYR A 9 -14.07 0.58 -7.28
C TYR A 9 -13.04 0.00 -8.26
N ALA A 10 -12.26 -0.97 -7.78
CA ALA A 10 -11.34 -1.73 -8.60
C ALA A 10 -11.75 -3.21 -8.66
N PRO A 11 -11.56 -3.88 -9.82
CA PRO A 11 -11.60 -5.33 -9.86
C PRO A 11 -10.63 -5.93 -8.84
N LEU A 12 -10.98 -7.09 -8.27
CA LEU A 12 -10.10 -7.80 -7.34
C LEU A 12 -8.72 -8.09 -7.97
N ALA A 13 -8.65 -8.32 -9.27
CA ALA A 13 -7.40 -8.51 -10.01
C ALA A 13 -6.47 -7.28 -9.93
N THR A 14 -7.03 -6.07 -10.00
CA THR A 14 -6.29 -4.82 -9.83
C THR A 14 -5.76 -4.70 -8.40
N ILE A 15 -6.53 -5.08 -7.39
CA ILE A 15 -6.04 -5.12 -5.99
C ILE A 15 -4.93 -6.16 -5.81
N CYS A 16 -5.04 -7.31 -6.47
CA CYS A 16 -3.98 -8.33 -6.46
C CYS A 16 -2.67 -7.77 -7.05
N ALA A 17 -2.76 -7.06 -8.18
CA ALA A 17 -1.62 -6.41 -8.80
C ALA A 17 -1.03 -5.30 -7.90
N HIS A 18 -1.89 -4.49 -7.27
CA HIS A 18 -1.51 -3.44 -6.34
C HIS A 18 -0.73 -4.00 -5.13
N TRP A 19 -1.27 -5.00 -4.43
CA TRP A 19 -0.58 -5.65 -3.30
C TRP A 19 0.55 -6.61 -3.70
N ARG A 20 0.63 -6.93 -4.99
CA ARG A 20 1.52 -7.94 -5.58
C ARG A 20 1.36 -9.30 -4.90
N VAL A 21 0.12 -9.77 -4.79
CA VAL A 21 -0.27 -11.07 -4.21
C VAL A 21 -1.20 -11.85 -5.13
N THR A 22 -1.40 -13.14 -4.85
CA THR A 22 -2.37 -13.97 -5.58
C THR A 22 -3.81 -13.62 -5.18
N SER A 23 -4.79 -13.97 -6.01
CA SER A 23 -6.21 -13.79 -5.67
C SER A 23 -6.64 -14.58 -4.44
N GLY A 24 -6.06 -15.77 -4.20
CA GLY A 24 -6.32 -16.54 -2.99
C GLY A 24 -5.87 -15.77 -1.74
N THR A 25 -4.63 -15.27 -1.77
CA THR A 25 -4.08 -14.44 -0.68
C THR A 25 -4.88 -13.15 -0.50
N ALA A 26 -5.23 -12.44 -1.57
CA ALA A 26 -6.04 -11.22 -1.48
C ALA A 26 -7.39 -11.50 -0.80
N ARG A 27 -8.08 -12.60 -1.14
CA ARG A 27 -9.33 -12.98 -0.47
C ARG A 27 -9.13 -13.30 1.01
N SER A 28 -8.09 -14.05 1.36
CA SER A 28 -7.75 -14.34 2.76
C SER A 28 -7.39 -13.08 3.56
N LEU A 29 -6.81 -12.07 2.90
CA LEU A 29 -6.55 -10.77 3.52
C LEU A 29 -7.84 -9.97 3.74
N LEU A 30 -8.76 -9.97 2.77
CA LEU A 30 -9.99 -9.18 2.83
C LEU A 30 -11.06 -9.77 3.77
N ALA A 31 -11.20 -11.09 3.80
CA ALA A 31 -12.30 -11.76 4.51
C ALA A 31 -12.37 -11.46 6.02
N PRO A 32 -11.27 -11.53 6.81
CA PRO A 32 -11.32 -11.24 8.24
C PRO A 32 -11.60 -9.78 8.59
N ARG A 33 -11.49 -8.87 7.63
CA ARG A 33 -11.64 -7.42 7.84
C ARG A 33 -12.99 -6.88 7.35
N SER A 34 -13.92 -7.77 7.01
CA SER A 34 -15.27 -7.42 6.57
C SER A 34 -15.30 -6.44 5.38
N VAL A 35 -14.27 -6.44 4.53
CA VAL A 35 -14.25 -5.58 3.34
C VAL A 35 -15.32 -6.06 2.36
N ARG A 36 -16.19 -5.12 1.95
CA ARG A 36 -17.30 -5.43 1.07
C ARG A 36 -16.81 -5.71 -0.34
N ILE A 37 -17.04 -6.93 -0.81
CA ILE A 37 -16.81 -7.32 -2.20
C ILE A 37 -18.14 -7.27 -2.95
N ILE A 38 -18.23 -6.40 -3.95
CA ILE A 38 -19.40 -6.27 -4.82
C ILE A 38 -19.17 -7.14 -6.06
N ARG A 39 -20.17 -7.91 -6.48
CA ARG A 39 -20.12 -8.64 -7.75
C ARG A 39 -20.89 -7.88 -8.83
N ARG A 40 -20.28 -7.68 -10.00
CA ARG A 40 -20.89 -7.08 -11.19
C ARG A 40 -20.42 -7.83 -12.43
N SER A 41 -21.35 -8.28 -13.27
CA SER A 41 -21.06 -9.02 -14.50
C SER A 41 -20.08 -10.19 -14.28
N GLY A 42 -20.29 -10.98 -13.22
CA GLY A 42 -19.44 -12.11 -12.83
C GLY A 42 -18.07 -11.75 -12.22
N ARG A 43 -17.69 -10.48 -12.16
CA ARG A 43 -16.41 -10.01 -11.60
C ARG A 43 -16.58 -9.45 -10.20
N ALA A 44 -15.57 -9.65 -9.35
CA ALA A 44 -15.50 -9.13 -8.00
C ALA A 44 -14.81 -7.75 -7.99
N PHE A 45 -15.41 -6.80 -7.29
CA PHE A 45 -14.94 -5.42 -7.14
C PHE A 45 -14.84 -5.04 -5.67
N VAL A 46 -13.86 -4.20 -5.35
CA VAL A 46 -13.59 -3.69 -4.00
C VAL A 46 -13.42 -2.17 -4.06
N SER A 47 -13.85 -1.47 -3.02
CA SER A 47 -13.66 -0.02 -2.89
C SER A 47 -12.20 0.31 -2.60
N TRP A 48 -11.62 1.26 -3.35
CA TRP A 48 -10.26 1.73 -3.06
C TRP A 48 -10.14 2.34 -1.66
N LEU A 49 -11.20 2.95 -1.14
CA LEU A 49 -11.19 3.52 0.22
C LEU A 49 -11.05 2.43 1.28
N ASP A 50 -11.71 1.29 1.11
CA ASP A 50 -11.57 0.20 2.06
C ASP A 50 -10.17 -0.40 2.00
N ILE A 51 -9.59 -0.50 0.79
CA ILE A 51 -8.21 -0.91 0.58
C ILE A 51 -7.23 0.04 1.28
N TRP A 52 -7.35 1.34 1.08
CA TRP A 52 -6.48 2.32 1.74
C TRP A 52 -6.66 2.33 3.25
N ARG A 53 -7.88 2.16 3.77
CA ARG A 53 -8.11 1.99 5.22
C ARG A 53 -7.40 0.75 5.76
N LEU A 54 -7.43 -0.36 5.02
CA LEU A 54 -6.66 -1.57 5.39
C LEU A 54 -5.15 -1.34 5.39
N GLU A 55 -4.69 -0.45 4.52
CA GLU A 55 -3.29 -0.04 4.44
C GLU A 55 -2.90 0.99 5.50
N GLY A 56 -3.86 1.40 6.36
CA GLY A 56 -3.63 2.38 7.43
C GLY A 56 -3.91 3.84 7.02
N LEU A 57 -4.45 4.08 5.84
CA LEU A 57 -4.70 5.40 5.28
C LEU A 57 -6.20 5.73 5.28
N LEU A 58 -6.63 6.56 6.25
CA LEU A 58 -8.06 6.84 6.47
C LEU A 58 -8.65 7.90 5.54
N ALA A 59 -7.86 8.90 5.16
CA ALA A 59 -8.32 10.06 4.39
C ALA A 59 -7.22 10.58 3.44
N PRO A 60 -6.94 9.86 2.34
CA PRO A 60 -5.98 10.35 1.36
C PRO A 60 -6.48 11.62 0.64
N PRO A 61 -5.57 12.56 0.33
CA PRO A 61 -5.91 13.69 -0.51
C PRO A 61 -6.18 13.23 -1.96
N LEU A 62 -7.05 13.94 -2.67
CA LEU A 62 -7.56 13.49 -3.98
C LEU A 62 -6.45 13.41 -5.03
N GLU A 63 -5.53 14.37 -5.01
CA GLU A 63 -4.37 14.47 -5.89
C GLU A 63 -3.40 13.29 -5.76
N ALA A 64 -3.41 12.59 -4.62
CA ALA A 64 -2.53 11.44 -4.40
C ALA A 64 -3.12 10.13 -4.92
N PHE A 65 -4.40 10.09 -5.35
CA PHE A 65 -5.08 8.83 -5.64
C PHE A 65 -4.36 7.96 -6.66
N ASP A 66 -3.79 8.55 -7.70
CA ASP A 66 -3.09 7.77 -8.74
C ASP A 66 -1.76 7.20 -8.22
N ALA A 67 -1.01 7.96 -7.41
CA ALA A 67 0.17 7.46 -6.73
C ALA A 67 -0.18 6.33 -5.73
N LEU A 68 -1.30 6.47 -5.00
CA LEU A 68 -1.77 5.48 -4.04
C LEU A 68 -2.26 4.17 -4.67
N ARG A 69 -2.64 4.18 -5.96
CA ARG A 69 -3.06 2.98 -6.71
C ARG A 69 -1.89 2.20 -7.29
N LYS A 70 -0.70 2.79 -7.39
CA LYS A 70 0.50 2.13 -7.92
C LYS A 70 0.82 0.86 -7.12
N PRO A 71 1.44 -0.16 -7.75
CA PRO A 71 1.86 -1.36 -7.03
C PRO A 71 2.74 -1.04 -5.82
N LEU A 72 2.45 -1.72 -4.71
CA LEU A 72 3.28 -1.60 -3.51
C LEU A 72 4.61 -2.31 -3.70
N LEU A 73 5.65 -1.69 -3.17
CA LEU A 73 7.02 -2.17 -3.20
C LEU A 73 7.18 -3.37 -2.27
N ARG A 74 7.96 -4.33 -2.75
CA ARG A 74 8.43 -5.47 -1.97
C ARG A 74 9.80 -5.17 -1.38
N ARG A 75 10.26 -6.05 -0.49
CA ARG A 75 11.55 -5.94 0.19
C ARG A 75 12.72 -5.82 -0.79
N GLU A 76 12.69 -6.58 -1.89
CA GLU A 76 13.76 -6.54 -2.89
C GLU A 76 13.90 -5.15 -3.53
N GLU A 77 12.77 -4.50 -3.78
CA GLU A 77 12.70 -3.20 -4.44
C GLU A 77 13.13 -2.09 -3.47
N VAL A 78 12.73 -2.18 -2.20
CA VAL A 78 13.21 -1.29 -1.14
C VAL A 78 14.71 -1.42 -0.94
N ALA A 79 15.22 -2.66 -0.94
CA ALA A 79 16.65 -2.92 -0.84
C ALA A 79 17.44 -2.31 -2.01
N ALA A 80 16.91 -2.46 -3.24
CA ALA A 80 17.49 -1.85 -4.42
C ALA A 80 17.47 -0.32 -4.37
N ARG A 81 16.35 0.29 -3.93
CA ARG A 81 16.20 1.75 -3.80
C ARG A 81 17.26 2.37 -2.90
N TYR A 82 17.51 1.76 -1.74
CA TYR A 82 18.46 2.29 -0.75
C TYR A 82 19.89 1.74 -0.90
N GLY A 83 20.15 0.88 -1.89
CA GLY A 83 21.48 0.27 -2.07
C GLY A 83 21.90 -0.66 -0.90
N ILE A 84 20.94 -1.28 -0.21
CA ILE A 84 21.17 -2.11 0.97
C ILE A 84 20.85 -3.59 0.73
N GLY A 85 21.29 -4.46 1.63
CA GLY A 85 20.90 -5.87 1.61
C GLY A 85 19.42 -6.09 1.95
N GLN A 86 18.78 -7.10 1.35
CA GLN A 86 17.37 -7.45 1.61
C GLN A 86 17.08 -7.74 3.09
N ARG A 87 18.03 -8.34 3.82
CA ARG A 87 17.88 -8.62 5.27
C ARG A 87 17.76 -7.32 6.06
N THR A 88 18.54 -6.30 5.69
CA THR A 88 18.48 -4.96 6.30
C THR A 88 17.16 -4.28 5.98
N ALA A 89 16.73 -4.30 4.71
CA ALA A 89 15.43 -3.76 4.31
C ALA A 89 14.28 -4.43 5.11
N LEU A 90 14.29 -5.76 5.26
CA LEU A 90 13.28 -6.46 6.07
C LEU A 90 13.30 -6.02 7.53
N ARG A 91 14.49 -5.87 8.12
CA ARG A 91 14.64 -5.41 9.50
C ARG A 91 14.03 -4.02 9.66
N TRP A 92 14.40 -3.07 8.80
CA TRP A 92 13.85 -1.70 8.83
C TRP A 92 12.33 -1.69 8.69
N MET A 93 11.79 -2.44 7.72
CA MET A 93 10.35 -2.60 7.53
C MET A 93 9.65 -3.21 8.75
N SER A 94 10.27 -4.21 9.39
CA SER A 94 9.66 -4.93 10.52
C SER A 94 9.67 -4.09 11.80
N ASN A 95 10.73 -3.31 11.99
CA ASN A 95 10.93 -2.43 13.13
C ASN A 95 10.13 -1.12 13.06
N GLY A 96 9.52 -0.81 11.90
CA GLY A 96 8.81 0.45 11.69
C GLY A 96 9.73 1.64 11.41
N GLU A 97 10.98 1.39 11.04
CA GLU A 97 11.93 2.43 10.59
C GLU A 97 11.52 3.00 9.22
N LEU A 98 10.69 2.26 8.47
CA LEU A 98 10.07 2.69 7.22
C LEU A 98 8.54 2.64 7.34
N PRO A 99 7.79 3.49 6.59
CA PRO A 99 6.32 3.56 6.59
C PRO A 99 5.69 2.30 5.99
N THR A 100 5.71 1.22 6.75
CA THR A 100 5.42 -0.12 6.27
C THR A 100 3.94 -0.45 6.40
N ILE A 101 3.35 -0.84 5.27
CA ILE A 101 2.00 -1.39 5.18
C ILE A 101 2.06 -2.87 5.56
N ARG A 102 1.38 -3.24 6.65
CA ARG A 102 1.29 -4.62 7.15
C ARG A 102 -0.04 -5.26 6.74
N LEU A 103 -0.05 -5.90 5.57
CA LEU A 103 -1.22 -6.65 5.09
C LEU A 103 -1.47 -7.90 5.96
N SER A 104 -0.40 -8.56 6.40
CA SER A 104 -0.43 -9.67 7.37
C SER A 104 0.88 -9.72 8.15
N PRO A 105 1.02 -10.57 9.19
CA PRO A 105 2.28 -10.73 9.91
C PRO A 105 3.49 -11.05 9.01
N ARG A 106 3.26 -11.69 7.85
CA ARG A 106 4.31 -12.10 6.90
C ARG A 106 4.35 -11.27 5.61
N ILE A 107 3.35 -10.42 5.37
CA ILE A 107 3.26 -9.64 4.13
C ILE A 107 3.40 -8.17 4.49
N LEU A 108 4.63 -7.69 4.35
CA LEU A 108 5.01 -6.29 4.50
C LEU A 108 5.23 -5.67 3.12
N ARG A 109 4.73 -4.45 2.95
CA ARG A 109 4.79 -3.69 1.71
C ARG A 109 5.05 -2.23 2.01
N LEU A 110 5.52 -1.49 1.03
CA LEU A 110 5.69 -0.04 1.13
C LEU A 110 5.08 0.63 -0.07
N ARG A 111 4.63 1.86 0.13
CA ARG A 111 4.22 2.71 -0.96
C ARG A 111 5.40 3.57 -1.38
N GLU A 112 5.62 3.67 -2.68
CA GLU A 112 6.68 4.51 -3.25
C GLU A 112 6.57 5.96 -2.75
N SER A 113 5.38 6.56 -2.82
CA SER A 113 5.13 7.93 -2.38
C SER A 113 5.38 8.18 -0.89
N ASP A 114 5.31 7.14 -0.05
CA ASP A 114 5.60 7.29 1.38
C ASP A 114 7.11 7.27 1.64
N LEU A 115 7.86 6.56 0.81
CA LEU A 115 9.33 6.60 0.82
C LEU A 115 9.85 7.93 0.26
N ASP A 116 9.27 8.41 -0.85
CA ASP A 116 9.64 9.72 -1.42
C ASP A 116 9.48 10.82 -0.36
N ARG A 117 8.34 10.85 0.33
CA ARG A 117 8.11 11.81 1.43
C ARG A 117 9.08 11.64 2.58
N LEU A 118 9.45 10.40 2.95
CA LEU A 118 10.40 10.17 4.03
C LEU A 118 11.79 10.70 3.65
N ASP A 119 12.21 10.44 2.42
CA ASP A 119 13.51 10.87 1.89
C ASP A 119 13.57 12.41 1.82
N ASP A 120 12.51 13.06 1.34
CA ASP A 120 12.39 14.54 1.32
C ASP A 120 12.52 15.14 2.74
N LEU A 121 11.83 14.54 3.73
CA LEU A 121 11.89 14.98 5.13
C LEU A 121 13.25 14.74 5.79
N GLN A 122 14.06 13.79 5.29
CA GLN A 122 15.41 13.55 5.80
C GLN A 122 16.39 14.58 5.23
N LEU A 123 16.28 14.91 3.94
CA LEU A 123 17.10 15.94 3.31
C LEU A 123 16.93 17.30 4.00
N ASP A 124 15.69 17.72 4.27
CA ASP A 124 15.40 18.98 4.97
C ASP A 124 16.03 19.07 6.37
N ARG A 125 16.27 17.93 7.04
CA ARG A 125 16.86 17.90 8.39
C ARG A 125 18.38 18.02 8.35
N ASP A 126 19.00 17.43 7.33
CA ASP A 126 20.45 17.45 7.16
C ASP A 126 20.94 18.82 6.64
N ASP A 127 20.11 19.56 5.90
CA ASP A 127 20.42 20.91 5.41
C ASP A 127 20.36 22.01 6.50
N VAL A 128 19.82 21.71 7.68
CA VAL A 128 19.66 22.65 8.81
C VAL A 128 20.72 22.43 9.90
N ALA A 129 21.55 21.39 9.79
CA ALA A 129 22.58 21.01 10.76
C ALA A 129 23.99 21.51 10.37
#